data_AF-A0A512MB33-F1
#
_entry.id   AF-A0A512MB33-F1
#
_cell.length_a   1.000
_cell.length_b   1.000
_cell.length_c   1.000
_cell.angle_alpha   90.00
_cell.angle_beta   90.00
_cell.angle_gamma   90.00
#
_symmetry.space_group_name_H-M   'P 1'
#
loop_
_entity.id
_entity.type
_entity.pdbx_description
1 polymer ?
#
loop_
_entity_poly.entity_id
_entity_poly.type
_entity_poly.pdbx_seq_one_letter_code
_entity_poly.pdbx_strand_id
1 'polypeptide(L)'
;MKLTDDPLWSRLQAFELDVTGDALTFTRRLARENDWTHDFARRVAEEYRRFIYLAIRAGHPVTPSDEVDQAWHLHLIYTHSYWDELCTQVLQRPLHHGPTRGGRAEDAKYHDWYAKTLESYARVFGREAPTDIWPDSAQRFSRKIRWQRVNTAAHWLVPKNKTRRLASMAAGGVIFGGVLAACSGGSDGVGIGGWLLIGVLGITGLYSYFANRKPQSNRQSNNDTSGTSGCSGVGLGSGCSSSSPTHHSHDRDHDHGHSHHHGHDHNHSHDNDSHSSSHDGDSGGGSSDSGGGGDSGCSSSGCGGGCGGGD
;
A
#
# COMPACT_ATOMS: atom_id res chain seq x y z
N MET A 1 -23.14 -2.35 -20.00
CA MET A 1 -23.09 -0.90 -19.71
C MET A 1 -21.74 -0.40 -20.20
N LYS A 2 -21.66 0.68 -20.99
CA LYS A 2 -20.34 1.22 -21.36
C LYS A 2 -19.70 1.80 -20.12
N LEU A 3 -18.37 1.70 -20.00
CA LEU A 3 -17.64 2.25 -18.84
C LEU A 3 -17.97 3.73 -18.58
N THR A 4 -18.15 4.50 -19.65
CA THR A 4 -18.54 5.92 -19.60
C THR A 4 -19.90 6.18 -18.99
N ASP A 5 -20.79 5.18 -19.00
CA ASP A 5 -22.15 5.34 -18.50
C ASP A 5 -22.21 5.01 -17.00
N ASP A 6 -21.21 4.33 -16.44
CA ASP A 6 -21.21 3.94 -15.02
C ASP A 6 -20.95 5.18 -14.14
N PRO A 7 -21.88 5.55 -13.25
CA PRO A 7 -21.71 6.71 -12.38
C PRO A 7 -20.51 6.59 -11.44
N LEU A 8 -20.08 5.38 -11.08
CA LEU A 8 -18.87 5.18 -10.29
C LEU A 8 -17.63 5.63 -11.06
N TRP A 9 -17.54 5.28 -12.35
CA TRP A 9 -16.40 5.68 -13.17
C TRP A 9 -16.33 7.20 -13.32
N SER A 10 -17.48 7.86 -13.52
CA SER A 10 -17.55 9.32 -13.57
C SER A 10 -17.07 9.98 -12.28
N ARG A 11 -17.50 9.50 -11.11
CA ARG A 11 -17.02 10.04 -9.82
C ARG A 11 -15.54 9.77 -9.59
N LEU A 12 -15.04 8.60 -9.97
CA LEU A 12 -13.61 8.29 -9.88
C LEU A 12 -12.78 9.21 -10.77
N GLN A 13 -13.23 9.50 -12.00
CA GLN A 13 -12.55 10.43 -12.91
C GLN A 13 -12.54 11.86 -12.38
N ALA A 14 -13.59 12.28 -11.68
CA ALA A 14 -13.67 13.61 -11.06
C ALA A 14 -12.90 13.72 -9.73
N PHE A 15 -12.54 12.59 -9.12
CA PHE A 15 -11.78 12.56 -7.87
C PHE A 15 -10.31 12.89 -8.14
N GLU A 16 -9.82 13.97 -7.52
CA GLU A 16 -8.46 14.48 -7.69
C GLU A 16 -7.54 13.98 -6.56
N LEU A 17 -6.48 13.28 -6.91
CA LEU A 17 -5.43 12.85 -5.96
C LEU A 17 -4.41 13.96 -5.70
N ASP A 18 -4.16 14.81 -6.69
CA ASP A 18 -3.22 15.92 -6.57
C ASP A 18 -3.99 17.19 -6.17
N VAL A 19 -3.80 17.64 -4.95
CA VAL A 19 -4.35 18.92 -4.49
C VAL A 19 -3.56 20.08 -5.11
N THR A 20 -4.26 20.98 -5.79
CA THR A 20 -3.63 22.15 -6.42
C THR A 20 -3.09 23.09 -5.34
N GLY A 21 -1.83 23.51 -5.47
CA GLY A 21 -1.16 24.40 -4.53
C GLY A 21 -0.19 23.69 -3.59
N ASP A 22 -0.27 22.36 -3.46
CA ASP A 22 0.70 21.60 -2.68
C ASP A 22 2.06 21.57 -3.37
N ALA A 23 3.11 21.97 -2.66
CA ALA A 23 4.49 21.85 -3.15
C ALA A 23 4.90 20.39 -3.42
N LEU A 24 4.29 19.45 -2.67
CA LEU A 24 4.50 18.01 -2.79
C LEU A 24 3.15 17.29 -2.94
N THR A 25 2.63 17.28 -4.17
CA THR A 25 1.41 16.56 -4.54
C THR A 25 1.55 15.04 -4.36
N PHE A 26 0.43 14.31 -4.38
CA PHE A 26 0.39 12.86 -4.28
C PHE A 26 1.30 12.17 -5.30
N THR A 27 1.20 12.55 -6.59
CA THR A 27 1.99 11.92 -7.66
C THR A 27 3.48 12.26 -7.55
N ARG A 28 3.83 13.45 -7.05
CA ARG A 28 5.23 13.83 -6.78
C ARG A 28 5.81 13.04 -5.61
N ARG A 29 5.02 12.84 -4.55
CA ARG A 29 5.41 11.99 -3.42
C ARG A 29 5.57 10.54 -3.86
N LEU A 30 4.62 10.00 -4.61
CA LEU A 30 4.67 8.65 -5.16
C LEU A 30 5.95 8.42 -5.98
N ALA A 31 6.28 9.37 -6.86
CA ALA A 31 7.52 9.34 -7.63
C ALA A 31 8.76 9.34 -6.75
N ARG A 32 8.82 10.24 -5.76
CA ARG A 32 9.96 10.39 -4.86
C ARG A 32 10.20 9.15 -4.01
N GLU A 33 9.15 8.53 -3.47
CA GLU A 33 9.26 7.40 -2.54
C GLU A 33 9.63 6.08 -3.25
N ASN A 34 9.39 5.98 -4.56
CA ASN A 34 9.67 4.79 -5.36
C ASN A 34 10.84 4.95 -6.36
N ASP A 35 11.54 6.08 -6.35
CA ASP A 35 12.56 6.46 -7.36
C ASP A 35 12.04 6.37 -8.81
N TRP A 36 10.78 6.76 -9.01
CA TRP A 36 10.15 6.83 -10.34
C TRP A 36 10.24 8.23 -10.94
N THR A 37 10.07 8.32 -12.26
CA THR A 37 9.79 9.62 -12.91
C THR A 37 8.40 10.11 -12.52
N HIS A 38 8.20 11.43 -12.51
CA HIS A 38 6.87 11.99 -12.21
C HIS A 38 5.83 11.53 -13.23
N ASP A 39 6.19 11.45 -14.52
CA ASP A 39 5.31 10.95 -15.57
C ASP A 39 4.87 9.50 -15.37
N PHE A 40 5.80 8.64 -14.92
CA PHE A 40 5.45 7.26 -14.60
C PHE A 40 4.50 7.21 -13.41
N ALA A 41 4.75 7.98 -12.35
CA ALA A 41 3.85 8.06 -11.20
C ALA A 41 2.44 8.57 -11.57
N ARG A 42 2.31 9.53 -12.50
CA ARG A 42 1.00 9.97 -13.01
C ARG A 42 0.26 8.84 -13.74
N ARG A 43 0.97 8.05 -14.55
CA ARG A 43 0.37 6.86 -15.19
C ARG A 43 -0.06 5.82 -14.16
N VAL A 44 0.76 5.57 -13.14
CA VAL A 44 0.42 4.64 -12.05
C VAL A 44 -0.81 5.13 -11.27
N ALA A 45 -0.94 6.43 -10.98
CA ALA A 45 -2.11 6.98 -10.30
C ALA A 45 -3.42 6.76 -11.10
N GLU A 46 -3.34 6.87 -12.43
CA GLU A 46 -4.45 6.58 -13.32
C GLU A 46 -4.78 5.06 -13.36
N GLU A 47 -3.77 4.19 -13.34
CA GLU A 47 -3.98 2.74 -13.20
C GLU A 47 -4.53 2.35 -11.82
N TYR A 48 -4.17 3.08 -10.77
CA TYR A 48 -4.76 2.94 -9.44
C TYR A 48 -6.26 3.24 -9.46
N ARG A 49 -6.68 4.31 -10.14
CA ARG A 49 -8.11 4.62 -10.35
C ARG A 49 -8.85 3.48 -11.07
N ARG A 50 -8.25 2.91 -12.11
CA ARG A 50 -8.79 1.73 -12.81
C ARG A 50 -8.91 0.53 -11.88
N PHE A 51 -7.88 0.25 -11.08
CA PHE A 51 -7.91 -0.82 -10.10
C PHE A 51 -9.02 -0.65 -9.06
N ILE A 52 -9.21 0.57 -8.54
CA ILE A 52 -10.30 0.87 -7.60
C ILE A 52 -11.67 0.60 -8.23
N TYR A 53 -11.86 0.99 -9.50
CA TYR A 53 -13.08 0.65 -10.22
C TYR A 53 -13.30 -0.87 -10.29
N LEU A 54 -12.26 -1.63 -10.65
CA LEU A 54 -12.33 -3.10 -10.69
C LEU A 54 -12.63 -3.68 -9.30
N ALA A 55 -12.04 -3.16 -8.23
CA ALA A 55 -12.30 -3.62 -6.87
C ALA A 55 -13.78 -3.53 -6.48
N ILE A 56 -14.52 -2.57 -7.04
CA ILE A 56 -15.95 -2.41 -6.78
C ILE A 56 -16.83 -3.16 -7.79
N ARG A 57 -16.39 -3.29 -9.05
CA ARG A 57 -17.24 -3.75 -10.17
C ARG A 57 -16.91 -5.13 -10.72
N ALA A 58 -15.75 -5.71 -10.42
CA ALA A 58 -15.33 -6.98 -11.01
C ALA A 58 -16.18 -8.18 -10.53
N GLY A 59 -16.86 -8.06 -9.38
CA GLY A 59 -17.69 -9.13 -8.80
C GLY A 59 -16.88 -10.26 -8.15
N HIS A 60 -15.56 -10.12 -8.07
CA HIS A 60 -14.65 -11.04 -7.40
C HIS A 60 -13.52 -10.25 -6.71
N PRO A 61 -12.79 -10.85 -5.76
CA PRO A 61 -11.59 -10.23 -5.21
C PRO A 61 -10.56 -9.93 -6.30
N VAL A 62 -9.93 -8.76 -6.24
CA VAL A 62 -8.91 -8.31 -7.18
C VAL A 62 -7.57 -8.16 -6.48
N THR A 63 -6.48 -8.22 -7.24
CA THR A 63 -5.11 -8.03 -6.73
C THR A 63 -4.38 -7.04 -7.63
N PRO A 64 -3.79 -5.97 -7.08
CA PRO A 64 -3.08 -4.97 -7.87
C PRO A 64 -1.70 -5.47 -8.31
N SER A 65 -1.10 -4.79 -9.30
CA SER A 65 0.34 -4.89 -9.55
C SER A 65 1.13 -4.25 -8.40
N ASP A 66 2.45 -4.43 -8.37
CA ASP A 66 3.27 -3.84 -7.30
C ASP A 66 3.20 -2.31 -7.35
N GLU A 67 3.29 -1.76 -8.55
CA GLU A 67 3.24 -0.32 -8.81
C GLU A 67 1.92 0.31 -8.35
N VAL A 68 0.79 -0.33 -8.68
CA VAL A 68 -0.53 0.14 -8.27
C VAL A 68 -0.75 -0.05 -6.77
N ASP A 69 -0.20 -1.10 -6.18
CA ASP A 69 -0.23 -1.32 -4.72
C ASP A 69 0.56 -0.23 -3.98
N GLN A 70 1.70 0.25 -4.52
CA GLN A 70 2.41 1.40 -3.94
C GLN A 70 1.56 2.68 -3.94
N ALA A 71 0.80 2.94 -5.01
CA ALA A 71 -0.13 4.06 -5.03
C ALA A 71 -1.26 3.88 -3.99
N TRP A 72 -1.79 2.66 -3.84
CA TRP A 72 -2.81 2.39 -2.83
C TRP A 72 -2.27 2.53 -1.40
N HIS A 73 -1.09 1.99 -1.10
CA HIS A 73 -0.40 2.18 0.17
C HIS A 73 -0.18 3.66 0.49
N LEU A 74 0.25 4.43 -0.50
CA LEU A 74 0.40 5.87 -0.32
C LEU A 74 -0.94 6.53 -0.04
N HIS A 75 -2.01 6.19 -0.74
CA HIS A 75 -3.32 6.81 -0.50
C HIS A 75 -3.87 6.48 0.89
N LEU A 76 -3.64 5.28 1.41
CA LEU A 76 -4.05 4.88 2.76
C LEU A 76 -3.48 5.79 3.86
N ILE A 77 -2.30 6.40 3.67
CA ILE A 77 -1.74 7.34 4.65
C ILE A 77 -2.31 8.76 4.53
N TYR A 78 -3.02 9.08 3.44
CA TYR A 78 -3.81 10.31 3.30
C TYR A 78 -5.23 10.04 3.82
N THR A 79 -5.35 9.85 5.14
CA THR A 79 -6.54 9.22 5.74
C THR A 79 -7.84 9.95 5.45
N HIS A 80 -7.86 11.29 5.42
CA HIS A 80 -9.07 12.07 5.06
C HIS A 80 -9.46 11.87 3.59
N SER A 81 -8.51 12.05 2.67
CA SER A 81 -8.70 11.76 1.24
C SER A 81 -9.16 10.32 1.00
N TYR A 82 -8.63 9.35 1.75
CA TYR A 82 -8.98 7.94 1.57
C TYR A 82 -10.35 7.57 2.17
N TRP A 83 -10.59 7.90 3.45
CA TRP A 83 -11.78 7.47 4.17
C TRP A 83 -12.98 8.39 3.93
N ASP A 84 -12.77 9.69 4.02
CA ASP A 84 -13.86 10.66 3.98
C ASP A 84 -14.23 11.00 2.54
N GLU A 85 -13.25 11.17 1.66
CA GLU A 85 -13.51 11.53 0.26
C GLU A 85 -13.69 10.28 -0.61
N LEU A 86 -12.66 9.44 -0.76
CA LEU A 86 -12.73 8.28 -1.64
C LEU A 86 -13.78 7.27 -1.15
N CYS A 87 -13.65 6.71 0.06
CA CYS A 87 -14.55 5.64 0.51
C CYS A 87 -15.99 6.12 0.70
N THR A 88 -16.19 7.24 1.39
CA THR A 88 -17.54 7.71 1.76
C THR A 88 -18.23 8.43 0.61
N GLN A 89 -17.58 9.38 -0.06
CA GLN A 89 -18.23 10.21 -1.08
C GLN A 89 -18.17 9.59 -2.48
N VAL A 90 -17.01 9.05 -2.88
CA VAL A 90 -16.80 8.53 -4.26
C VAL A 90 -17.30 7.08 -4.39
N LEU A 91 -16.80 6.17 -3.56
CA LEU A 91 -17.14 4.75 -3.60
C LEU A 91 -18.47 4.44 -2.93
N GLN A 92 -18.88 5.28 -1.97
CA GLN A 92 -20.07 5.11 -1.13
C GLN A 92 -20.08 3.77 -0.39
N ARG A 93 -18.88 3.23 -0.12
CA ARG A 93 -18.65 2.01 0.64
C ARG A 93 -17.18 1.91 1.05
N PRO A 94 -16.88 1.25 2.18
CA PRO A 94 -15.51 1.03 2.59
C PRO A 94 -14.79 0.10 1.62
N LEU A 95 -13.52 0.42 1.37
CA LEU A 95 -12.58 -0.44 0.66
C LEU A 95 -11.38 -0.68 1.57
N HIS A 96 -11.18 -1.93 1.98
CA HIS A 96 -10.10 -2.29 2.90
C HIS A 96 -8.92 -2.89 2.15
N HIS A 97 -7.71 -2.44 2.50
CA HIS A 97 -6.48 -3.13 2.16
C HIS A 97 -6.19 -4.19 3.21
N GLY A 98 -5.67 -5.34 2.79
CA GLY A 98 -5.34 -6.45 3.68
C GLY A 98 -4.01 -7.09 3.29
N PRO A 99 -3.09 -7.31 4.25
CA PRO A 99 -1.83 -7.97 3.96
C PRO A 99 -2.05 -9.45 3.58
N THR A 100 -1.11 -10.01 2.82
CA THR A 100 -1.04 -11.46 2.64
C THR A 100 -0.76 -12.15 3.97
N ARG A 101 -1.38 -13.32 4.21
CA ARG A 101 -1.04 -14.17 5.37
C ARG A 101 0.21 -15.02 5.13
N GLY A 102 0.75 -15.00 3.92
CA GLY A 102 1.92 -15.78 3.51
C GLY A 102 1.64 -17.28 3.37
N GLY A 103 2.61 -17.97 2.76
CA GLY A 103 2.54 -19.41 2.52
C GLY A 103 1.91 -19.78 1.18
N ARG A 104 2.11 -21.04 0.78
CA ARG A 104 1.80 -21.53 -0.58
C ARG A 104 0.35 -21.35 -1.01
N ALA A 105 -0.60 -21.47 -0.07
CA ALA A 105 -2.02 -21.32 -0.36
C ALA A 105 -2.38 -19.86 -0.68
N GLU A 106 -1.83 -18.91 0.09
CA GLU A 106 -2.00 -17.48 -0.19
C GLU A 106 -1.30 -17.10 -1.50
N ASP A 107 -0.10 -17.63 -1.76
CA ASP A 107 0.60 -17.40 -3.03
C ASP A 107 -0.24 -17.84 -4.24
N ALA A 108 -0.82 -19.04 -4.19
CA ALA A 108 -1.68 -19.56 -5.27
C ALA A 108 -2.96 -18.71 -5.43
N LYS A 109 -3.57 -18.28 -4.32
CA LYS A 109 -4.74 -17.42 -4.30
C LYS A 109 -4.47 -16.07 -4.97
N TYR A 110 -3.39 -15.38 -4.60
CA TYR A 110 -3.06 -14.06 -5.19
C TYR A 110 -2.61 -14.17 -6.65
N HIS A 111 -1.99 -15.28 -7.04
CA HIS A 111 -1.71 -15.57 -8.46
C HIS A 111 -2.98 -15.65 -9.30
N ASP A 112 -3.99 -16.40 -8.82
CA ASP A 112 -5.29 -16.55 -9.48
C ASP A 112 -6.05 -15.22 -9.52
N TRP A 113 -6.12 -14.50 -8.39
CA TRP A 113 -6.81 -13.22 -8.31
C TRP A 113 -6.17 -12.14 -9.20
N TYR A 114 -4.85 -12.11 -9.29
CA TYR A 114 -4.15 -11.19 -10.18
C TYR A 114 -4.43 -11.50 -11.66
N ALA A 115 -4.40 -12.77 -12.07
CA ALA A 115 -4.75 -13.16 -13.43
C ALA A 115 -6.19 -12.75 -13.80
N LYS A 116 -7.15 -13.02 -12.90
CA LYS A 116 -8.55 -12.58 -13.07
C LYS A 116 -8.69 -11.05 -13.06
N THR A 117 -7.81 -10.34 -12.36
CA THR A 117 -7.79 -8.88 -12.36
C THR A 117 -7.41 -8.36 -13.75
N LEU A 118 -6.38 -8.94 -14.39
CA LEU A 118 -5.99 -8.59 -15.76
C LEU A 118 -7.08 -8.93 -16.79
N GLU A 119 -7.75 -10.08 -16.65
CA GLU A 119 -8.89 -10.44 -17.49
C GLU A 119 -10.05 -9.45 -17.34
N SER A 120 -10.38 -9.10 -16.09
CA SER A 120 -11.40 -8.09 -15.79
C SER A 120 -11.01 -6.71 -16.31
N TYR A 121 -9.73 -6.35 -16.26
CA TYR A 121 -9.20 -5.12 -16.85
C TYR A 121 -9.47 -5.09 -18.35
N ALA A 122 -9.02 -6.12 -19.09
CA ALA A 122 -9.18 -6.20 -20.53
C ALA A 122 -10.66 -6.12 -20.94
N ARG A 123 -11.53 -6.85 -20.22
CA ARG A 123 -12.97 -6.85 -20.44
C ARG A 123 -13.62 -5.48 -20.20
N VAL A 124 -13.26 -4.80 -19.11
CA VAL A 124 -13.88 -3.53 -18.70
C VAL A 124 -13.38 -2.34 -19.53
N PHE A 125 -12.08 -2.28 -19.78
CA PHE A 125 -11.44 -1.13 -20.44
C PHE A 125 -11.26 -1.33 -21.95
N GLY A 126 -11.59 -2.51 -22.48
CA GLY A 126 -11.52 -2.82 -23.91
C GLY A 126 -10.09 -2.87 -24.47
N ARG A 127 -9.08 -2.98 -23.60
CA ARG A 127 -7.66 -3.02 -23.96
C ARG A 127 -6.85 -3.74 -22.88
N GLU A 128 -5.73 -4.31 -23.29
CA GLU A 128 -4.76 -4.86 -22.35
C GLU A 128 -4.18 -3.78 -21.44
N ALA A 129 -3.85 -4.18 -20.21
CA ALA A 129 -3.20 -3.31 -19.25
C ALA A 129 -1.75 -3.01 -19.69
N PRO A 130 -1.23 -1.81 -19.44
CA PRO A 130 0.14 -1.46 -19.83
C PRO A 130 1.16 -2.30 -19.06
N THR A 131 1.97 -3.09 -19.76
CA THR A 131 2.83 -4.13 -19.17
C THR A 131 3.99 -3.61 -18.32
N ASP A 132 4.34 -2.33 -18.45
CA ASP A 132 5.31 -1.66 -17.59
C ASP A 132 4.74 -1.27 -16.22
N ILE A 133 3.42 -1.33 -16.04
CA ILE A 133 2.72 -1.12 -14.76
C ILE A 133 2.00 -2.39 -14.31
N TRP A 134 1.52 -3.21 -15.25
CA TRP A 134 0.80 -4.46 -15.02
C TRP A 134 1.56 -5.61 -15.69
N PRO A 135 2.67 -6.07 -15.10
CA PRO A 135 3.42 -7.20 -15.64
C PRO A 135 2.59 -8.49 -15.55
N ASP A 136 2.98 -9.52 -16.29
CA ASP A 136 2.33 -10.83 -16.17
C ASP A 136 2.50 -11.43 -14.76
N SER A 137 1.66 -12.42 -14.42
CA SER A 137 1.67 -13.05 -13.09
C SER A 137 3.01 -13.69 -12.74
N ALA A 138 3.73 -14.26 -13.71
CA ALA A 138 5.02 -14.91 -13.45
C ALA A 138 6.10 -13.89 -13.09
N GLN A 139 6.07 -12.69 -13.71
CA GLN A 139 6.94 -11.58 -13.35
C GLN A 139 6.54 -10.96 -12.00
N ARG A 140 5.25 -10.64 -11.79
CA ARG A 140 4.73 -10.00 -10.57
C ARG A 140 5.07 -10.75 -9.28
N PHE A 141 4.99 -12.09 -9.32
CA PHE A 141 5.22 -12.96 -8.17
C PHE A 141 6.53 -13.74 -8.26
N SER A 142 7.47 -13.30 -9.10
CA SER A 142 8.75 -13.98 -9.21
C SER A 142 9.47 -13.97 -7.85
N ARG A 143 9.89 -15.15 -7.36
CA ARG A 143 10.63 -15.32 -6.09
C ARG A 143 11.98 -14.57 -6.03
N LYS A 144 12.38 -13.93 -7.12
CA LYS A 144 13.60 -13.12 -7.24
C LYS A 144 13.41 -11.69 -6.74
N ILE A 145 12.17 -11.22 -6.62
CA ILE A 145 11.84 -9.89 -6.11
C ILE A 145 11.98 -9.92 -4.58
N ARG A 146 12.88 -9.07 -4.05
CA ARG A 146 13.14 -8.92 -2.62
C ARG A 146 13.19 -7.43 -2.30
N TRP A 147 12.03 -6.85 -2.00
CA TRP A 147 11.91 -5.44 -1.67
C TRP A 147 12.31 -5.21 -0.21
N GLN A 148 13.21 -4.25 0.00
CA GLN A 148 13.63 -3.77 1.31
C GLN A 148 13.80 -2.26 1.23
N ARG A 149 13.44 -1.55 2.30
CA ARG A 149 13.72 -0.12 2.42
C ARG A 149 15.20 0.06 2.77
N VAL A 150 15.92 0.83 1.98
CA VAL A 150 17.35 1.08 2.16
C VAL A 150 17.60 2.58 2.24
N ASN A 151 18.40 3.02 3.22
CA ASN A 151 18.88 4.39 3.28
C ASN A 151 20.00 4.59 2.25
N THR A 152 19.71 5.33 1.18
CA THR A 152 20.65 5.60 0.08
C THR A 152 21.71 6.65 0.39
N ALA A 153 21.57 7.39 1.50
CA ALA A 153 22.65 8.23 2.00
C ALA A 153 23.73 7.40 2.73
N ALA A 154 23.33 6.26 3.30
CA ALA A 154 24.24 5.36 4.01
C ALA A 154 24.75 4.18 3.15
N HIS A 155 24.06 3.85 2.06
CA HIS A 155 24.36 2.68 1.23
C HIS A 155 24.40 3.00 -0.25
N TRP A 156 25.33 2.36 -0.96
CA TRP A 156 25.42 2.42 -2.42
C TRP A 156 24.50 1.36 -3.05
N LEU A 157 23.64 1.79 -3.99
CA LEU A 157 22.80 0.89 -4.79
C LEU A 157 23.41 0.71 -6.18
N VAL A 158 23.94 -0.48 -6.46
CA VAL A 158 24.61 -0.75 -7.75
C VAL A 158 23.88 -1.84 -8.54
N PRO A 159 23.50 -1.59 -9.80
CA PRO A 159 22.85 -2.60 -10.65
C PRO A 159 23.72 -3.85 -10.83
N LYS A 160 23.16 -5.03 -10.53
CA LYS A 160 23.88 -6.33 -10.58
C LYS A 160 24.44 -6.67 -11.96
N ASN A 161 23.80 -6.22 -13.04
CA ASN A 161 24.26 -6.48 -14.40
C ASN A 161 25.53 -5.70 -14.76
N LYS A 162 25.63 -4.45 -14.31
CA LYS A 162 26.81 -3.59 -14.52
C LYS A 162 27.99 -4.06 -13.68
N THR A 163 27.76 -4.45 -12.42
CA THR A 163 28.82 -4.98 -11.54
C THR A 163 29.38 -6.30 -12.05
N ARG A 164 28.53 -7.23 -12.51
CA ARG A 164 28.99 -8.51 -13.06
C ARG A 164 29.89 -8.31 -14.29
N ARG A 165 29.50 -7.46 -15.25
CA ARG A 165 30.32 -7.19 -16.44
C ARG A 165 31.67 -6.57 -16.07
N LEU A 166 31.65 -5.58 -15.18
CA LEU A 166 32.86 -4.91 -14.74
C LEU A 166 33.79 -5.85 -13.96
N ALA A 167 33.25 -6.65 -13.03
CA ALA A 167 34.02 -7.64 -12.28
C ALA A 167 34.63 -8.69 -13.20
N SER A 168 33.91 -9.15 -14.23
CA SER A 168 34.44 -10.07 -15.24
C SER A 168 35.58 -9.44 -16.05
N MET A 169 35.45 -8.17 -16.45
CA MET A 169 36.53 -7.45 -17.15
C MET A 169 37.76 -7.24 -16.26
N ALA A 170 37.57 -6.85 -15.00
CA ALA A 170 38.65 -6.68 -14.04
C ALA A 170 39.36 -8.02 -13.78
N ALA A 171 38.63 -9.10 -13.54
CA ALA A 171 39.21 -10.43 -13.36
C ALA A 171 39.99 -10.88 -14.60
N GLY A 172 39.45 -10.66 -15.81
CA GLY A 172 40.16 -10.92 -17.06
C GLY A 172 41.45 -10.11 -17.19
N GLY A 173 41.42 -8.82 -16.81
CA GLY A 173 42.59 -7.95 -16.80
C GLY A 173 43.68 -8.39 -15.81
N VAL A 174 43.29 -8.84 -14.61
CA VAL A 174 44.21 -9.40 -13.60
C VAL A 174 44.88 -10.67 -14.12
N ILE A 175 44.09 -11.60 -14.70
CA ILE A 175 44.61 -12.85 -15.26
C ILE A 175 45.58 -12.53 -16.42
N PHE A 176 45.18 -11.65 -17.34
CA PHE A 176 46.00 -11.26 -18.48
C PHE A 176 47.30 -10.56 -18.05
N GLY A 177 47.22 -9.63 -17.09
CA GLY A 177 48.39 -8.96 -16.53
C GLY A 177 49.34 -9.92 -15.81
N GLY A 178 48.81 -10.91 -15.09
CA GLY A 178 49.58 -11.97 -14.46
C GLY A 178 50.32 -12.85 -15.46
N VAL A 179 49.65 -13.24 -16.56
CA VAL A 179 50.28 -14.01 -17.65
C VAL A 179 51.41 -13.21 -18.30
N LEU A 180 51.19 -11.93 -18.62
CA LEU A 180 52.22 -11.07 -19.20
C LEU A 180 53.43 -10.90 -18.26
N ALA A 181 53.20 -10.74 -16.96
CA ALA A 181 54.28 -10.64 -15.97
C ALA A 181 55.09 -11.94 -15.92
N ALA A 182 54.44 -13.11 -15.90
CA ALA A 182 55.09 -14.41 -15.88
C ALA A 182 55.94 -14.67 -17.14
N CYS A 183 55.51 -14.17 -18.31
CA CYS A 183 56.28 -14.28 -19.55
C CYS A 183 57.48 -13.31 -19.63
N SER A 184 57.53 -12.26 -18.79
CA SER A 184 58.52 -11.17 -18.93
C SER A 184 59.82 -11.34 -18.14
N GLY A 185 59.94 -12.35 -17.27
CA GLY A 185 61.22 -12.79 -16.69
C GLY A 185 62.05 -11.78 -15.87
N GLY A 186 61.49 -10.65 -15.43
CA GLY A 186 62.22 -9.60 -14.70
C GLY A 186 62.15 -9.74 -13.17
N SER A 187 63.30 -9.69 -12.49
CA SER A 187 63.47 -9.98 -11.06
C SER A 187 63.37 -8.78 -10.09
N ASP A 188 63.13 -7.55 -10.55
CA ASP A 188 63.37 -6.37 -9.70
C ASP A 188 62.17 -5.39 -9.70
N GLY A 189 61.54 -5.20 -8.52
CA GLY A 189 60.47 -4.22 -8.26
C GLY A 189 59.07 -4.63 -8.72
N VAL A 190 58.05 -3.84 -8.35
CA VAL A 190 56.68 -3.98 -8.89
C VAL A 190 56.78 -3.76 -10.40
N GLY A 191 56.99 -4.83 -11.16
CA GLY A 191 57.18 -4.78 -12.61
C GLY A 191 55.96 -4.17 -13.30
N ILE A 192 56.07 -3.91 -14.60
CA ILE A 192 55.00 -3.29 -15.40
C ILE A 192 53.63 -3.96 -15.16
N GLY A 193 53.61 -5.29 -14.96
CA GLY A 193 52.41 -6.05 -14.62
C GLY A 193 51.74 -5.64 -13.29
N GLY A 194 52.50 -5.27 -12.26
CA GLY A 194 51.96 -4.81 -10.98
C GLY A 194 51.37 -3.40 -11.05
N TRP A 195 51.97 -2.51 -11.81
CA TRP A 195 51.41 -1.17 -12.07
C TRP A 195 50.14 -1.24 -12.94
N LEU A 196 50.08 -2.15 -13.90
CA LEU A 196 48.85 -2.42 -14.67
C LEU A 196 47.72 -2.96 -13.78
N LEU A 197 48.05 -3.83 -12.82
CA LEU A 197 47.09 -4.35 -11.84
C LEU A 197 46.51 -3.24 -10.94
N ILE A 198 47.37 -2.38 -10.39
CA ILE A 198 46.95 -1.21 -9.59
C ILE A 198 46.13 -0.24 -10.46
N GLY A 199 46.55 0.00 -11.71
CA GLY A 199 45.83 0.83 -12.66
C GLY A 199 44.43 0.28 -12.99
N VAL A 200 44.31 -1.03 -13.23
CA VAL A 200 43.01 -1.69 -13.44
C VAL A 200 42.14 -1.55 -12.18
N LEU A 201 42.65 -1.86 -10.99
CA LEU A 201 41.89 -1.71 -9.74
C LEU A 201 41.46 -0.24 -9.51
N GLY A 202 42.35 0.72 -9.78
CA GLY A 202 42.07 2.15 -9.71
C GLY A 202 41.00 2.62 -10.70
N ILE A 203 41.08 2.21 -11.97
CA ILE A 203 40.08 2.52 -13.00
C ILE A 203 38.74 1.85 -12.67
N THR A 204 38.76 0.62 -12.17
CA THR A 204 37.55 -0.10 -11.76
C THR A 204 36.86 0.60 -10.58
N GLY A 205 37.64 1.08 -9.61
CA GLY A 205 37.16 1.89 -8.49
C GLY A 205 36.62 3.26 -8.93
N LEU A 206 37.35 3.96 -9.79
CA LEU A 206 36.98 5.27 -10.33
C LEU A 206 35.72 5.17 -11.22
N TYR A 207 35.62 4.14 -12.05
CA TYR A 207 34.43 3.88 -12.86
C TYR A 207 33.23 3.51 -11.98
N SER A 208 33.40 2.69 -10.94
CA SER A 208 32.33 2.39 -9.99
C SER A 208 31.85 3.66 -9.26
N TYR A 209 32.78 4.56 -8.94
CA TYR A 209 32.47 5.86 -8.36
C TYR A 209 31.66 6.76 -9.31
N PHE A 210 32.07 6.87 -10.58
CA PHE A 210 31.38 7.72 -11.56
C PHE A 210 30.10 7.10 -12.13
N ALA A 211 30.04 5.79 -12.33
CA ALA A 211 28.83 5.09 -12.80
C ALA A 211 27.70 5.11 -11.76
N ASN A 212 28.03 5.33 -10.49
CA ASN A 212 27.07 5.54 -9.41
C ASN A 212 26.72 7.01 -9.17
N ARG A 213 27.45 7.97 -9.76
CA ARG A 213 26.99 9.36 -9.83
C ARG A 213 25.90 9.43 -10.90
N LYS A 214 24.62 9.43 -10.49
CA LYS A 214 23.53 9.84 -11.38
C LYS A 214 23.91 11.23 -11.93
N PRO A 215 23.99 11.46 -13.26
CA PRO A 215 23.96 12.82 -13.76
C PRO A 215 22.68 13.45 -13.22
N GLN A 216 22.77 14.64 -12.62
CA GLN A 216 21.61 15.44 -12.32
C GLN A 216 20.94 15.80 -13.65
N SER A 217 20.14 14.89 -14.21
CA SER A 217 19.25 15.19 -15.32
C SER A 217 18.20 16.13 -14.75
N ASN A 218 18.43 17.42 -14.93
CA ASN A 218 17.50 18.53 -14.74
C ASN A 218 16.42 18.25 -13.68
N ARG A 219 16.84 18.02 -12.43
CA ARG A 219 15.94 18.21 -11.29
C ARG A 219 15.67 19.70 -11.32
N GLN A 220 14.51 20.08 -11.85
CA GLN A 220 14.00 21.43 -11.77
C GLN A 220 14.07 21.81 -10.29
N SER A 221 15.06 22.63 -9.99
CA SER A 221 15.44 23.07 -8.66
C SER A 221 14.38 24.05 -8.20
N ASN A 222 13.25 23.54 -7.74
CA ASN A 222 12.45 24.27 -6.77
C ASN A 222 13.13 24.03 -5.43
N ASN A 223 13.95 25.01 -5.09
CA ASN A 223 14.75 25.07 -3.89
C ASN A 223 13.82 25.40 -2.71
N ASP A 224 12.98 24.44 -2.33
CA ASP A 224 12.27 24.44 -1.04
C ASP A 224 12.84 23.30 -0.21
N THR A 225 13.90 23.64 0.52
CA THR A 225 14.42 22.86 1.63
C THR A 225 13.34 22.67 2.69
N SER A 226 12.66 21.52 2.66
CA SER A 226 12.10 20.89 3.86
C SER A 226 12.23 19.37 3.72
N GLY A 227 13.43 18.87 4.00
CA GLY A 227 13.67 17.46 4.20
C GLY A 227 12.99 16.99 5.48
N THR A 228 11.78 16.43 5.35
CA THR A 228 11.24 15.47 6.32
C THR A 228 10.61 14.31 5.54
N SER A 229 11.32 13.19 5.49
CA SER A 229 10.74 11.90 5.14
C SER A 229 9.89 11.45 6.32
N GLY A 230 8.59 11.75 6.27
CA GLY A 230 7.61 11.32 7.26
C GLY A 230 7.37 12.35 8.35
N CYS A 231 6.34 13.17 8.17
CA CYS A 231 5.68 13.84 9.28
C CYS A 231 4.22 13.38 9.27
N SER A 232 3.94 12.27 9.94
CA SER A 232 2.58 11.94 10.37
C SER A 232 2.36 12.69 11.68
N GLY A 233 1.84 13.91 11.61
CA GLY A 233 1.37 14.64 12.79
C GLY A 233 0.01 14.10 13.20
N VAL A 234 -0.14 13.63 14.43
CA VAL A 234 -1.44 13.25 14.99
C VAL A 234 -1.97 14.45 15.75
N GLY A 235 -2.96 15.14 15.19
CA GLY A 235 -3.69 16.19 15.89
C GLY A 235 -4.86 15.58 16.67
N LEU A 236 -4.66 15.25 17.94
CA LEU A 236 -5.77 15.08 18.88
C LEU A 236 -6.05 16.45 19.49
N GLY A 237 -7.09 17.12 19.00
CA GLY A 237 -7.43 18.46 19.47
C GLY A 237 -8.82 18.90 19.06
N SER A 238 -9.82 18.50 19.83
CA SER A 238 -11.07 19.24 19.99
C SER A 238 -10.75 20.67 20.40
N GLY A 239 -11.30 21.65 19.70
CA GLY A 239 -11.11 23.06 20.01
C GLY A 239 -11.74 23.94 18.96
N CYS A 240 -13.07 24.00 18.97
CA CYS A 240 -13.78 25.14 18.39
C CYS A 240 -13.21 26.43 18.99
N SER A 241 -12.60 27.26 18.15
CA SER A 241 -12.30 28.66 18.47
C SER A 241 -12.30 29.43 17.16
N SER A 242 -13.51 29.77 16.72
CA SER A 242 -13.74 30.91 15.86
C SER A 242 -12.98 32.11 16.40
N SER A 243 -11.94 32.55 15.70
CA SER A 243 -11.34 33.87 15.89
C SER A 243 -11.47 34.63 14.57
N SER A 244 -12.66 35.19 14.38
CA SER A 244 -12.86 36.37 13.54
C SER A 244 -12.57 37.63 14.37
N PRO A 245 -12.21 38.76 13.72
CA PRO A 245 -11.39 39.80 14.32
C PRO A 245 -12.18 40.70 15.27
N THR A 246 -11.50 41.15 16.33
CA THR A 246 -12.02 42.11 17.31
C THR A 246 -12.31 43.45 16.67
N HIS A 247 -13.59 43.78 16.56
CA HIS A 247 -14.09 45.14 16.42
C HIS A 247 -14.44 45.70 17.81
N HIS A 248 -13.94 46.90 18.10
CA HIS A 248 -14.29 47.73 19.24
C HIS A 248 -15.79 48.09 19.26
N SER A 249 -16.45 47.96 20.42
CA SER A 249 -17.33 48.99 20.99
C SER A 249 -18.05 48.53 22.27
N HIS A 250 -17.77 49.26 23.36
CA HIS A 250 -18.67 49.85 24.36
C HIS A 250 -19.89 49.10 24.95
N ASP A 251 -19.89 49.18 26.29
CA ASP A 251 -20.98 49.56 27.20
C ASP A 251 -22.00 48.53 27.73
N ARG A 252 -21.93 48.41 29.07
CA ARG A 252 -23.00 48.46 30.10
C ARG A 252 -23.80 47.20 30.43
N ASP A 253 -23.55 46.75 31.66
CA ASP A 253 -24.50 46.55 32.78
C ASP A 253 -25.95 46.17 32.45
N HIS A 254 -26.39 45.00 32.93
CA HIS A 254 -27.34 44.95 34.05
C HIS A 254 -27.54 43.53 34.59
N ASP A 255 -27.67 43.49 35.92
CA ASP A 255 -27.97 42.39 36.82
C ASP A 255 -29.50 42.24 37.03
N HIS A 256 -29.91 41.20 37.77
CA HIS A 256 -31.23 40.77 38.24
C HIS A 256 -31.89 39.66 37.39
N GLY A 257 -32.44 38.57 37.90
CA GLY A 257 -32.78 38.17 39.27
C GLY A 257 -34.11 37.37 39.26
N HIS A 258 -34.16 36.29 40.06
CA HIS A 258 -35.35 35.64 40.65
C HIS A 258 -36.27 34.67 39.86
N SER A 259 -36.10 33.37 40.19
CA SER A 259 -37.05 32.41 40.82
C SER A 259 -38.58 32.60 40.75
N HIS A 260 -39.32 31.53 40.40
CA HIS A 260 -40.32 30.80 41.25
C HIS A 260 -41.07 29.67 40.47
N HIS A 261 -41.19 28.44 41.04
CA HIS A 261 -42.42 27.70 41.46
C HIS A 261 -43.47 27.43 40.36
N HIS A 262 -44.18 26.31 40.19
CA HIS A 262 -44.63 25.09 40.92
C HIS A 262 -44.95 24.05 39.81
N GLY A 263 -45.06 22.72 39.95
CA GLY A 263 -45.56 21.86 41.02
C GLY A 263 -46.65 20.94 40.43
N HIS A 264 -46.54 19.63 40.72
CA HIS A 264 -47.51 18.52 40.55
C HIS A 264 -47.73 17.89 39.18
N ASP A 265 -48.07 16.60 39.05
CA ASP A 265 -47.83 15.31 39.73
C ASP A 265 -48.94 14.35 39.21
N HIS A 266 -48.62 13.05 39.18
CA HIS A 266 -49.54 11.90 39.17
C HIS A 266 -50.26 11.52 37.84
N ASN A 267 -50.50 10.26 37.49
CA ASN A 267 -50.05 8.93 37.93
C ASN A 267 -50.65 7.86 36.99
N HIS A 268 -50.04 6.66 36.94
CA HIS A 268 -50.50 5.27 36.65
C HIS A 268 -51.80 4.96 35.85
N SER A 269 -51.92 3.87 35.06
CA SER A 269 -51.72 2.43 35.38
C SER A 269 -51.63 1.59 34.08
N HIS A 270 -50.73 0.59 33.97
CA HIS A 270 -50.94 -0.87 34.12
C HIS A 270 -52.18 -1.48 33.43
N ASP A 271 -51.95 -2.49 32.58
CA ASP A 271 -52.37 -3.89 32.85
C ASP A 271 -51.73 -4.92 31.92
N ASN A 272 -51.53 -6.10 32.51
CA ASN A 272 -50.99 -7.37 31.99
C ASN A 272 -52.14 -8.20 31.40
N ASP A 273 -51.84 -9.16 30.51
CA ASP A 273 -52.35 -10.53 30.67
C ASP A 273 -51.74 -11.55 29.70
N SER A 274 -51.66 -12.77 30.20
CA SER A 274 -51.08 -13.99 29.61
C SER A 274 -52.16 -15.06 29.46
N HIS A 275 -52.07 -15.98 28.48
CA HIS A 275 -52.35 -17.43 28.64
C HIS A 275 -52.18 -18.26 27.35
N SER A 276 -52.06 -19.57 27.58
CA SER A 276 -51.44 -20.66 26.83
C SER A 276 -52.40 -21.65 26.12
N SER A 277 -51.79 -22.68 25.48
CA SER A 277 -52.27 -24.06 25.14
C SER A 277 -52.63 -24.30 23.66
N SER A 278 -52.52 -25.47 23.00
CA SER A 278 -51.70 -26.72 23.02
C SER A 278 -52.23 -27.65 21.89
N HIS A 279 -51.57 -28.82 21.64
CA HIS A 279 -51.96 -30.01 20.80
C HIS A 279 -51.71 -29.95 19.28
N ASP A 280 -51.42 -31.03 18.52
CA ASP A 280 -50.81 -32.37 18.66
C ASP A 280 -50.84 -33.08 17.26
N GLY A 281 -50.00 -34.10 17.03
CA GLY A 281 -50.14 -35.14 15.97
C GLY A 281 -49.08 -35.10 14.85
N ASP A 282 -48.03 -35.94 14.80
CA ASP A 282 -47.94 -37.42 14.55
C ASP A 282 -48.26 -37.78 13.07
N SER A 283 -47.60 -38.66 12.29
CA SER A 283 -46.58 -39.71 12.47
C SER A 283 -46.02 -40.16 11.10
N GLY A 284 -44.87 -40.87 11.10
CA GLY A 284 -44.48 -41.90 10.10
C GLY A 284 -43.40 -41.49 9.08
N GLY A 285 -42.27 -42.18 8.88
CA GLY A 285 -41.79 -43.50 9.31
C GLY A 285 -41.21 -44.28 8.12
N GLY A 286 -39.98 -44.80 8.24
CA GLY A 286 -39.39 -45.86 7.39
C GLY A 286 -38.22 -45.42 6.49
N SER A 287 -36.95 -45.54 6.88
CA SER A 287 -36.07 -46.74 6.85
C SER A 287 -35.66 -47.13 5.41
N SER A 288 -34.39 -47.16 5.00
CA SER A 288 -33.31 -48.07 5.42
C SER A 288 -32.05 -47.68 4.62
N ASP A 289 -30.89 -47.43 5.22
CA ASP A 289 -29.87 -48.36 5.75
C ASP A 289 -28.87 -48.90 4.72
N SER A 290 -27.58 -48.63 5.02
CA SER A 290 -26.33 -49.38 4.78
C SER A 290 -25.22 -48.46 4.26
N GLY A 291 -24.01 -48.39 4.82
CA GLY A 291 -23.35 -49.01 5.96
C GLY A 291 -21.90 -48.48 5.93
N GLY A 292 -21.35 -47.99 7.04
CA GLY A 292 -20.27 -48.65 7.78
C GLY A 292 -18.88 -48.29 7.22
N GLY A 293 -17.88 -47.87 7.98
CA GLY A 293 -17.70 -47.68 9.42
C GLY A 293 -16.26 -47.23 9.67
N GLY A 294 -15.90 -46.99 10.93
CA GLY A 294 -14.49 -46.86 11.32
C GLY A 294 -14.25 -45.84 12.42
N ASP A 295 -14.73 -46.16 13.62
CA ASP A 295 -14.44 -45.46 14.87
C ASP A 295 -12.95 -45.49 15.25
N SER A 296 -12.50 -44.45 15.93
CA SER A 296 -11.87 -44.58 17.26
C SER A 296 -11.80 -43.21 17.91
N GLY A 297 -12.68 -43.01 18.88
CA GLY A 297 -12.69 -41.86 19.78
C GLY A 297 -11.83 -42.06 21.02
N CYS A 298 -11.62 -40.95 21.71
CA CYS A 298 -11.64 -40.72 23.17
C CYS A 298 -11.27 -39.23 23.35
N SER A 299 -12.21 -38.32 23.67
CA SER A 299 -12.74 -38.01 25.02
C SER A 299 -11.63 -37.50 25.94
N SER A 300 -11.72 -36.37 26.65
CA SER A 300 -12.87 -35.59 27.13
C SER A 300 -12.39 -34.31 27.85
N SER A 301 -13.36 -33.44 28.20
CA SER A 301 -13.35 -32.34 29.18
C SER A 301 -12.70 -31.00 28.75
N GLY A 302 -13.25 -29.83 29.02
CA GLY A 302 -14.38 -29.41 29.84
C GLY A 302 -14.27 -27.89 30.09
N CYS A 303 -15.40 -27.23 30.30
CA CYS A 303 -15.65 -25.79 30.33
C CYS A 303 -14.85 -24.93 31.32
N GLY A 304 -14.81 -23.61 31.08
CA GLY A 304 -14.57 -22.60 32.12
C GLY A 304 -14.24 -21.21 31.58
N GLY A 305 -15.18 -20.26 31.69
CA GLY A 305 -14.97 -18.84 31.37
C GLY A 305 -14.33 -18.05 32.51
N GLY A 306 -14.09 -16.76 32.28
CA GLY A 306 -13.72 -15.82 33.35
C GLY A 306 -13.03 -14.56 32.84
N CYS A 307 -13.79 -13.46 32.79
CA CYS A 307 -13.31 -12.10 32.65
C CYS A 307 -12.54 -11.67 33.91
N GLY A 308 -11.48 -10.88 33.75
CA GLY A 308 -10.80 -10.21 34.84
C GLY A 308 -10.24 -8.86 34.37
N GLY A 309 -10.99 -7.79 34.65
CA GLY A 309 -10.44 -6.44 34.72
C GLY A 309 -9.77 -6.24 36.08
N GLY A 310 -8.83 -5.30 36.14
CA GLY A 310 -8.20 -4.86 37.38
C GLY A 310 -7.42 -3.59 37.13
N ASP A 311 -7.81 -2.57 37.89
CA ASP A 311 -7.08 -1.33 38.15
C ASP A 311 -5.65 -1.57 38.69
#